data_AF-A0AAX1LND0-F1
#
_entry.id   AF-A0AAX1LND0-F1
#
_cell.length_a   1.000
_cell.length_b   1.000
_cell.length_c   1.000
_cell.angle_alpha   90.00
_cell.angle_beta   90.00
_cell.angle_gamma   90.00
#
_symmetry.space_group_name_H-M   'P 1'
#
loop_
_entity.id
_entity.type
_entity.pdbx_description
1 polymer ?
#
loop_
_entity_poly.entity_id
_entity_poly.type
_entity_poly.pdbx_seq_one_letter_code
_entity_poly.pdbx_strand_id
1 'polypeptide(L)'
;MPYYLSQLDKSAGYQSNVINLCFDKLGTLYEEPMMLLREELREPAIYFSVMQAMANGESTPKVIAEHSGVEHGNVNLYLQTLNNLGLVGKRVPFSEKPERSRRGMYIIKDPFFAYWFRFVGPNMGAVEQNAGSIAARRLALGEAFATYVGQQFEAICAQWLAYANAAGKLPFLATSFGKWWEPTWQNTNRPTST
;
A
#
# COMPACT_ATOMS: atom_id res chain seq x y z
N MET A 1 0.72 -15.61 16.36
CA MET A 1 1.73 -15.22 15.35
C MET A 1 1.00 -15.03 14.03
N PRO A 2 1.14 -13.89 13.32
CA PRO A 2 0.49 -13.67 12.03
C PRO A 2 0.84 -14.79 11.02
N TYR A 3 -0.15 -15.27 10.27
CA TYR A 3 -0.03 -16.38 9.31
C TYR A 3 1.13 -16.22 8.31
N TYR A 4 1.38 -15.00 7.80
CA TYR A 4 2.48 -14.75 6.87
C TYR A 4 3.87 -15.00 7.46
N LEU A 5 4.05 -14.71 8.74
CA LEU A 5 5.33 -14.93 9.40
C LEU A 5 5.62 -16.42 9.62
N SER A 6 4.60 -17.30 9.64
CA SER A 6 4.83 -18.74 9.73
C SER A 6 5.22 -19.37 8.39
N GLN A 7 5.02 -18.67 7.26
CA GLN A 7 5.45 -19.12 5.94
C GLN A 7 6.94 -18.89 5.70
N LEU A 8 7.60 -18.05 6.51
CA LEU A 8 9.01 -17.73 6.37
C LEU A 8 9.88 -18.92 6.77
N ASP A 9 10.80 -19.30 5.88
CA ASP A 9 11.90 -20.19 6.22
C ASP A 9 12.94 -19.41 7.02
N LYS A 10 13.07 -19.78 8.29
CA LYS A 10 14.02 -19.15 9.25
C LYS A 10 15.48 -19.46 8.93
N SER A 11 15.76 -20.49 8.14
CA SER A 11 17.10 -20.83 7.70
C SER A 11 17.53 -20.04 6.46
N ALA A 12 16.58 -19.41 5.77
CA ALA A 12 16.81 -18.63 4.57
C ALA A 12 16.87 -17.12 4.85
N GLY A 13 17.65 -16.39 4.04
CA GLY A 13 17.68 -14.94 4.08
C GLY A 13 16.38 -14.29 3.58
N TYR A 14 16.21 -13.00 3.85
CA TYR A 14 15.06 -12.20 3.38
C TYR A 14 14.82 -12.34 1.88
N GLN A 15 15.87 -12.19 1.08
CA GLN A 15 15.79 -12.28 -0.39
C GLN A 15 15.24 -13.64 -0.86
N SER A 16 15.73 -14.74 -0.30
CA SER A 16 15.27 -16.08 -0.67
C SER A 16 13.80 -16.29 -0.31
N ASN A 17 13.39 -15.86 0.89
CA ASN A 17 11.99 -15.89 1.32
C ASN A 17 11.09 -15.08 0.36
N VAL A 18 11.49 -13.85 0.02
CA VAL A 18 10.74 -13.00 -0.92
C VAL A 18 10.59 -13.66 -2.29
N ILE A 19 11.68 -14.19 -2.84
CA ILE A 19 11.66 -14.82 -4.17
C ILE A 19 10.71 -16.02 -4.16
N ASN A 20 10.88 -16.92 -3.18
CA ASN A 20 10.14 -18.18 -3.14
C ASN A 20 8.66 -17.99 -2.77
N LEU A 21 8.34 -17.02 -1.91
CA LEU A 21 6.97 -16.83 -1.45
C LEU A 21 6.16 -15.89 -2.35
N CYS A 22 6.79 -14.83 -2.89
CA CYS A 22 6.08 -13.76 -3.59
C CYS A 22 6.35 -13.72 -5.10
N PHE A 23 7.47 -14.24 -5.60
CA PHE A 23 7.89 -14.16 -7.00
C PHE A 23 8.05 -15.54 -7.66
N ASP A 24 7.41 -16.54 -7.09
CA ASP A 24 7.28 -17.88 -7.64
C ASP A 24 5.79 -18.20 -7.77
N LYS A 25 5.39 -18.88 -8.85
CA LYS A 25 3.99 -19.27 -9.09
C LYS A 25 3.46 -20.22 -8.02
N LEU A 26 4.35 -21.02 -7.45
CA LEU A 26 4.07 -21.95 -6.36
C LEU A 26 4.23 -21.29 -4.99
N GLY A 27 4.66 -20.02 -4.96
CA GLY A 27 4.81 -19.24 -3.75
C GLY A 27 3.45 -18.93 -3.13
N THR A 28 3.32 -19.24 -1.84
CA THR A 28 2.04 -19.09 -1.12
C THR A 28 1.55 -17.65 -1.04
N LEU A 29 2.43 -16.66 -1.19
CA LEU A 29 2.09 -15.23 -1.13
C LEU A 29 1.90 -14.59 -2.51
N TYR A 30 2.08 -15.35 -3.60
CA TYR A 30 1.98 -14.83 -4.96
C TYR A 30 0.53 -14.45 -5.32
N GLU A 31 -0.45 -15.32 -5.08
CA GLU A 31 -1.87 -15.04 -5.35
C GLU A 31 -2.65 -14.48 -4.16
N GLU A 32 -2.01 -14.43 -2.99
CA GLU A 32 -2.63 -14.18 -1.69
C GLU A 32 -3.55 -12.94 -1.65
N PRO A 33 -3.18 -11.75 -2.19
CA PRO A 33 -4.10 -10.61 -2.16
C PRO A 33 -5.43 -10.88 -2.86
N MET A 34 -5.41 -11.60 -3.99
CA MET A 34 -6.63 -11.96 -4.70
C MET A 34 -7.41 -13.04 -3.94
N MET A 35 -6.72 -14.00 -3.30
CA MET A 35 -7.37 -15.04 -2.50
C MET A 35 -8.10 -14.46 -1.29
N LEU A 36 -7.46 -13.57 -0.53
CA LEU A 36 -8.09 -12.91 0.63
C LEU A 36 -9.31 -12.08 0.23
N LEU A 37 -9.24 -11.37 -0.90
CA LEU A 37 -10.40 -10.62 -1.38
C LEU A 37 -11.54 -11.56 -1.77
N ARG A 38 -11.26 -12.74 -2.35
CA ARG A 38 -12.30 -13.73 -2.68
C ARG A 38 -12.97 -14.29 -1.44
N GLU A 39 -12.24 -14.45 -0.35
CA GLU A 39 -12.78 -14.94 0.93
C GLU A 39 -13.71 -13.92 1.60
N GLU A 40 -13.35 -12.63 1.54
CA GLU A 40 -14.07 -11.56 2.24
C GLU A 40 -15.16 -10.88 1.37
N LEU A 41 -15.06 -10.93 0.04
CA LEU A 41 -15.84 -10.08 -0.86
C LEU A 41 -16.44 -10.84 -2.04
N ARG A 42 -17.65 -10.43 -2.44
CA ARG A 42 -18.39 -11.04 -3.56
C ARG A 42 -17.79 -10.73 -4.95
N GLU A 43 -17.24 -9.53 -5.14
CA GLU A 43 -16.73 -9.06 -6.43
C GLU A 43 -15.24 -8.66 -6.35
N PRO A 44 -14.36 -9.61 -6.00
CA PRO A 44 -12.98 -9.33 -5.59
C PRO A 44 -12.16 -8.63 -6.69
N ALA A 45 -12.45 -8.89 -7.95
CA ALA A 45 -11.79 -8.25 -9.09
C ALA A 45 -11.95 -6.72 -9.09
N ILE A 46 -13.11 -6.21 -8.69
CA ILE A 46 -13.36 -4.76 -8.64
C ILE A 46 -12.51 -4.11 -7.55
N TYR A 47 -12.50 -4.71 -6.36
CA TYR A 47 -11.69 -4.27 -5.24
C TYR A 47 -10.19 -4.32 -5.53
N PHE A 48 -9.76 -5.37 -6.21
CA PHE A 48 -8.39 -5.51 -6.69
C PHE A 48 -8.02 -4.39 -7.66
N SER A 49 -8.87 -4.07 -8.65
CA SER A 49 -8.65 -2.96 -9.58
C SER A 49 -8.60 -1.60 -8.88
N VAL A 50 -9.44 -1.37 -7.88
CA VAL A 50 -9.39 -0.15 -7.05
C VAL A 50 -8.04 -0.04 -6.33
N MET A 51 -7.56 -1.12 -5.72
CA MET A 51 -6.23 -1.14 -5.07
C MET A 51 -5.08 -0.99 -6.06
N GLN A 52 -5.19 -1.59 -7.25
CA GLN A 52 -4.20 -1.43 -8.31
C GLN A 52 -4.10 0.03 -8.77
N ALA A 53 -5.23 0.74 -8.93
CA ALA A 53 -5.22 2.17 -9.24
C ALA A 53 -4.51 2.98 -8.15
N MET A 54 -4.78 2.69 -6.86
CA MET A 54 -4.08 3.34 -5.75
C MET A 54 -2.58 3.07 -5.74
N ALA A 55 -2.16 1.84 -6.02
CA ALA A 55 -0.76 1.47 -6.10
C ALA A 55 -0.01 2.18 -7.23
N ASN A 56 -0.72 2.52 -8.30
CA ASN A 56 -0.20 3.30 -9.43
C ASN A 56 -0.09 4.81 -9.12
N GLY A 57 -0.49 5.25 -7.93
CA GLY A 57 -0.39 6.65 -7.48
C GLY A 57 -1.72 7.39 -7.44
N GLU A 58 -2.82 6.76 -7.86
CA GLU A 58 -4.12 7.40 -7.86
C GLU A 58 -4.71 7.49 -6.45
N SER A 59 -4.86 8.71 -5.97
CA SER A 59 -5.13 8.96 -4.55
C SER A 59 -6.48 9.61 -4.28
N THR A 60 -7.16 10.13 -5.31
CA THR A 60 -8.48 10.75 -5.15
C THR A 60 -9.58 9.85 -5.70
N PRO A 61 -10.78 9.81 -5.08
CA PRO A 61 -11.87 8.94 -5.53
C PRO A 61 -12.21 9.08 -7.01
N LYS A 62 -12.16 10.31 -7.53
CA LYS A 62 -12.45 10.59 -8.94
C LYS A 62 -11.48 9.84 -9.87
N VAL A 63 -10.18 9.98 -9.64
CA VAL A 63 -9.17 9.40 -10.54
C VAL A 63 -9.02 7.89 -10.30
N ILE A 64 -9.23 7.43 -9.06
CA ILE A 64 -9.32 6.00 -8.74
C ILE A 64 -10.46 5.34 -9.52
N ALA A 65 -11.66 5.92 -9.53
CA ALA A 65 -12.80 5.39 -10.27
C ALA A 65 -12.49 5.25 -11.77
N GLU A 66 -11.93 6.32 -12.37
CA GLU A 66 -11.54 6.37 -13.78
C GLU A 66 -10.57 5.25 -14.15
N HIS A 67 -9.49 5.06 -13.36
CA HIS A 67 -8.46 4.08 -13.67
C HIS A 67 -8.79 2.65 -13.22
N SER A 68 -9.75 2.47 -12.32
CA SER A 68 -10.23 1.14 -11.92
C SER A 68 -11.39 0.63 -12.78
N GLY A 69 -11.95 1.45 -13.66
CA GLY A 69 -13.13 1.12 -14.46
C GLY A 69 -14.44 1.08 -13.65
N VAL A 70 -14.42 1.61 -12.43
CA VAL A 70 -15.58 1.67 -11.54
C VAL A 70 -16.38 2.92 -11.83
N GLU A 71 -17.71 2.79 -11.84
CA GLU A 71 -18.60 3.96 -11.94
C GLU A 71 -18.34 4.95 -10.79
N HIS A 72 -18.17 6.24 -11.13
CA HIS A 72 -17.83 7.29 -10.15
C HIS A 72 -18.80 7.35 -8.94
N GLY A 73 -20.08 7.02 -9.13
CA GLY A 73 -21.06 6.98 -8.03
C GLY A 73 -20.76 5.91 -6.98
N ASN A 74 -20.10 4.82 -7.38
CA ASN A 74 -19.91 3.61 -6.57
C ASN A 74 -18.50 3.50 -5.96
N VAL A 75 -17.50 4.23 -6.47
CA VAL A 75 -16.10 4.13 -5.98
C VAL A 75 -15.97 4.33 -4.46
N ASN A 76 -16.77 5.22 -3.88
CA ASN A 76 -16.72 5.49 -2.45
C ASN A 76 -17.20 4.30 -1.61
N LEU A 77 -18.13 3.49 -2.13
CA LEU A 77 -18.57 2.26 -1.48
C LEU A 77 -17.42 1.26 -1.39
N TYR A 78 -16.71 1.04 -2.52
CA TYR A 78 -15.56 0.14 -2.56
C TYR A 78 -14.43 0.59 -1.62
N LEU A 79 -14.12 1.90 -1.63
CA LEU A 79 -13.11 2.48 -0.75
C LEU A 79 -13.50 2.37 0.74
N GLN A 80 -14.78 2.55 1.08
CA GLN A 80 -15.26 2.35 2.44
C GLN A 80 -15.15 0.90 2.89
N THR A 81 -15.56 -0.05 2.05
CA THR A 81 -15.44 -1.48 2.35
C THR A 81 -13.98 -1.87 2.58
N LEU A 82 -13.07 -1.49 1.68
CA LEU A 82 -11.64 -1.75 1.85
C LEU A 82 -11.06 -1.09 3.10
N ASN A 83 -11.56 0.10 3.47
CA ASN A 83 -11.11 0.80 4.67
C ASN A 83 -11.55 0.07 5.94
N ASN A 84 -12.79 -0.44 5.94
CA ASN A 84 -13.37 -1.23 7.02
C ASN A 84 -12.65 -2.57 7.20
N LEU A 85 -12.22 -3.21 6.11
CA LEU A 85 -11.38 -4.40 6.14
C LEU A 85 -9.95 -4.14 6.63
N GLY A 86 -9.55 -2.87 6.82
CA GLY A 86 -8.19 -2.57 7.25
C GLY A 86 -7.16 -2.58 6.11
N LEU A 87 -7.57 -2.74 4.85
CA LEU A 87 -6.64 -2.82 3.71
C LEU A 87 -6.21 -1.45 3.21
N VAL A 88 -7.12 -0.47 3.21
CA VAL A 88 -6.86 0.91 2.77
C VAL A 88 -7.17 1.92 3.85
N GLY A 89 -6.68 3.13 3.69
CA GLY A 89 -6.94 4.24 4.61
C GLY A 89 -6.96 5.58 3.89
N LYS A 90 -7.58 6.57 4.53
CA LYS A 90 -7.64 7.96 4.05
C LYS A 90 -6.63 8.79 4.81
N ARG A 91 -5.58 9.27 4.12
CA ARG A 91 -4.66 10.30 4.63
C ARG A 91 -5.27 11.67 4.40
N VAL A 92 -5.20 12.53 5.40
CA VAL A 92 -5.64 13.93 5.31
C VAL A 92 -4.56 14.85 5.86
N PRO A 93 -4.56 16.14 5.49
CA PRO A 93 -3.70 17.12 6.13
C PRO A 93 -3.88 17.07 7.65
N PHE A 94 -2.79 17.27 8.38
CA PHE A 94 -2.78 17.18 9.84
C PHE A 94 -3.78 18.13 10.53
N SER A 95 -4.09 19.27 9.90
CA SER A 95 -5.07 20.24 10.38
C SER A 95 -6.53 19.82 10.18
N GLU A 96 -6.79 18.72 9.48
CA GLU A 96 -8.15 18.27 9.13
C GLU A 96 -8.46 16.89 9.72
N LYS A 97 -9.72 16.68 10.10
CA LYS A 97 -10.22 15.36 10.52
C LYS A 97 -10.51 14.49 9.29
N PRO A 98 -10.09 13.20 9.26
CA PRO A 98 -10.32 12.28 8.13
C PRO A 98 -11.76 12.22 7.64
N GLU A 99 -12.69 12.27 8.60
CA GLU A 99 -14.14 12.15 8.38
C GLU A 99 -14.73 13.41 7.71
N ARG A 100 -14.08 14.57 7.87
CA ARG A 100 -14.57 15.88 7.40
C ARG A 100 -13.80 16.43 6.20
N SER A 101 -12.60 15.93 5.95
CA SER A 101 -11.75 16.43 4.87
C SER A 101 -12.25 16.01 3.48
N ARG A 102 -12.39 17.00 2.60
CA ARG A 102 -12.62 16.80 1.16
C ARG A 102 -11.33 16.58 0.37
N ARG A 103 -10.17 16.76 1.00
CA ARG A 103 -8.83 16.65 0.38
C ARG A 103 -8.12 15.34 0.73
N GLY A 104 -8.87 14.34 1.21
CA GLY A 104 -8.27 13.09 1.62
C GLY A 104 -7.76 12.26 0.46
N MET A 105 -6.56 11.73 0.63
CA MET A 105 -5.86 10.85 -0.29
C MET A 105 -5.98 9.42 0.21
N TYR A 106 -6.51 8.52 -0.61
CA TYR A 106 -6.58 7.10 -0.28
C TYR A 106 -5.22 6.42 -0.53
N ILE A 107 -4.85 5.53 0.38
CA ILE A 107 -3.63 4.75 0.33
C ILE A 107 -3.90 3.31 0.75
N ILE A 108 -3.11 2.37 0.22
CA ILE A 108 -3.04 1.02 0.78
C ILE A 108 -2.28 1.12 2.11
N LYS A 109 -2.90 0.67 3.21
CA LYS A 109 -2.32 0.76 4.56
C LYS A 109 -1.82 -0.57 5.08
N ASP A 110 -2.35 -1.69 4.58
CA ASP A 110 -1.83 -3.00 4.92
C ASP A 110 -0.41 -3.17 4.33
N PRO A 111 0.61 -3.48 5.14
CA PRO A 111 1.99 -3.57 4.66
C PRO A 111 2.21 -4.66 3.60
N PHE A 112 1.53 -5.80 3.73
CA PHE A 112 1.67 -6.89 2.77
C PHE A 112 1.05 -6.53 1.43
N PHE A 113 -0.18 -6.02 1.41
CA PHE A 113 -0.83 -5.53 0.19
C PHE A 113 -0.03 -4.39 -0.43
N ALA A 114 0.45 -3.44 0.37
CA ALA A 114 1.25 -2.33 -0.12
C ALA A 114 2.54 -2.81 -0.80
N TYR A 115 3.22 -3.82 -0.23
CA TYR A 115 4.39 -4.44 -0.85
C TYR A 115 4.01 -5.17 -2.15
N TRP A 116 2.98 -6.01 -2.09
CA TRP A 116 2.57 -6.85 -3.21
C TRP A 116 2.18 -6.01 -4.43
N PHE A 117 1.31 -5.02 -4.26
CA PHE A 117 0.88 -4.15 -5.35
C PHE A 117 2.00 -3.24 -5.88
N ARG A 118 3.00 -2.93 -5.06
CA ARG A 118 4.17 -2.14 -5.45
C ARG A 118 5.17 -2.94 -6.27
N PHE A 119 5.41 -4.21 -5.91
CA PHE A 119 6.54 -4.99 -6.44
C PHE A 119 6.14 -6.28 -7.16
N VAL A 120 5.13 -7.00 -6.69
CA VAL A 120 4.73 -8.29 -7.25
C VAL A 120 3.75 -8.11 -8.40
N GLY A 121 2.64 -7.38 -8.17
CA GLY A 121 1.59 -7.13 -9.15
C GLY A 121 2.10 -6.66 -10.52
N PRO A 122 2.95 -5.62 -10.59
CA PRO A 122 3.53 -5.14 -11.85
C PRO A 122 4.42 -6.16 -12.57
N ASN A 123 4.88 -7.20 -11.88
CA ASN A 123 5.82 -8.21 -12.38
C ASN A 123 5.20 -9.61 -12.49
N MET A 124 3.87 -9.76 -12.31
CA MET A 124 3.20 -11.05 -12.46
C MET A 124 3.51 -11.70 -13.81
N GLY A 125 3.53 -10.93 -14.91
CA GLY A 125 3.89 -11.47 -16.23
C GLY A 125 5.30 -12.07 -16.29
N ALA A 126 6.27 -11.53 -15.54
CA ALA A 126 7.61 -12.10 -15.44
C ALA A 126 7.61 -13.38 -14.58
N VAL A 127 6.85 -13.40 -13.49
CA VAL A 127 6.64 -14.62 -12.67
C VAL A 127 6.01 -15.72 -13.53
N GLU A 128 5.01 -15.37 -14.35
CA GLU A 128 4.35 -16.29 -15.28
C GLU A 128 5.28 -16.85 -16.36
N GLN A 129 6.37 -16.15 -16.68
CA GLN A 129 7.39 -16.61 -17.63
C GLN A 129 8.58 -17.29 -16.94
N ASN A 130 8.45 -17.66 -15.66
CA ASN A 130 9.52 -18.21 -14.82
C ASN A 130 10.74 -17.28 -14.65
N ALA A 131 10.54 -15.97 -14.86
CA ALA A 131 11.54 -14.92 -14.69
C ALA A 131 11.37 -14.13 -13.38
N GLY A 132 10.52 -14.61 -12.45
CA GLY A 132 10.19 -13.93 -11.20
C GLY A 132 11.41 -13.63 -10.31
N SER A 133 12.36 -14.56 -10.22
CA SER A 133 13.59 -14.33 -9.45
C SER A 133 14.45 -13.17 -9.98
N ILE A 134 14.44 -12.94 -11.30
CA ILE A 134 15.15 -11.81 -11.94
C ILE A 134 14.43 -10.51 -11.63
N ALA A 135 13.09 -10.48 -11.76
CA ALA A 135 12.27 -9.32 -11.43
C ALA A 135 12.44 -8.91 -9.96
N ALA A 136 12.40 -9.88 -9.04
CA ALA A 136 12.60 -9.67 -7.61
C ALA A 136 13.97 -9.02 -7.32
N ARG A 137 15.06 -9.58 -7.85
CA ARG A 137 16.42 -9.05 -7.64
C ARG A 137 16.58 -7.63 -8.14
N ARG A 138 15.95 -7.28 -9.27
CA ARG A 138 16.08 -5.95 -9.87
C ARG A 138 15.22 -4.90 -9.17
N LEU A 139 14.00 -5.25 -8.79
CA LEU A 139 12.96 -4.28 -8.43
C LEU A 139 12.57 -4.32 -6.96
N ALA A 140 12.52 -5.51 -6.37
CA ALA A 140 12.10 -5.73 -4.99
C ALA A 140 13.27 -5.77 -3.99
N LEU A 141 14.51 -5.67 -4.47
CA LEU A 141 15.74 -5.67 -3.66
C LEU A 141 16.71 -4.53 -4.05
N GLY A 142 16.30 -3.64 -4.97
CA GLY A 142 17.09 -2.50 -5.44
C GLY A 142 16.75 -1.17 -4.75
N GLU A 143 17.09 -0.04 -5.37
CA GLU A 143 16.85 1.32 -4.81
C GLU A 143 15.38 1.62 -4.52
N ALA A 144 14.47 1.12 -5.37
CA ALA A 144 13.02 1.27 -5.17
C ALA A 144 12.56 0.59 -3.87
N PHE A 145 13.19 -0.53 -3.51
CA PHE A 145 12.94 -1.20 -2.24
C PHE A 145 13.50 -0.41 -1.06
N ALA A 146 14.72 0.13 -1.16
CA ALA A 146 15.29 0.97 -0.11
C ALA A 146 14.40 2.19 0.19
N THR A 147 13.90 2.86 -0.86
CA THR A 147 12.93 3.97 -0.73
C THR A 147 11.64 3.52 -0.04
N TYR A 148 11.09 2.37 -0.44
CA TYR A 148 9.89 1.81 0.18
C TYR A 148 10.11 1.49 1.67
N VAL A 149 11.21 0.83 2.01
CA VAL A 149 11.56 0.49 3.40
C VAL A 149 11.73 1.75 4.24
N GLY A 150 12.34 2.81 3.70
CA GLY A 150 12.44 4.11 4.39
C GLY A 150 11.06 4.67 4.75
N GLN A 151 10.10 4.64 3.82
CA GLN A 151 8.73 5.09 4.08
C GLN A 151 7.99 4.22 5.11
N GLN A 152 8.20 2.90 5.09
CA GLN A 152 7.61 1.99 6.08
C GLN A 152 8.25 2.20 7.47
N PHE A 153 9.56 2.41 7.52
CA PHE A 153 10.29 2.69 8.75
C PHE A 153 9.77 3.95 9.42
N GLU A 154 9.56 5.04 8.67
CA GLU A 154 8.93 6.26 9.19
C GLU A 154 7.55 5.99 9.80
N ALA A 155 6.73 5.15 9.16
CA ALA A 155 5.41 4.80 9.69
C ALA A 155 5.51 4.00 11.00
N ILE A 156 6.45 3.06 11.10
CA ILE A 156 6.73 2.29 12.32
C ILE A 156 7.24 3.21 13.43
N CYS A 157 8.14 4.13 13.13
CA CYS A 157 8.61 5.13 14.09
C CYS A 157 7.47 5.99 14.62
N ALA A 158 6.55 6.43 13.75
CA ALA A 158 5.38 7.19 14.17
C ALA A 158 4.43 6.38 15.07
N GLN A 159 4.21 5.09 14.76
CA GLN A 159 3.43 4.19 15.61
C GLN A 159 4.09 3.98 16.97
N TRP A 160 5.40 3.75 17.00
CA TRP A 160 6.17 3.63 18.24
C TRP A 160 6.09 4.91 19.08
N LEU A 161 6.20 6.08 18.45
CA LEU A 161 6.12 7.37 19.13
C LEU A 161 4.74 7.58 19.78
N ALA A 162 3.66 7.21 19.07
CA ALA A 162 2.32 7.25 19.62
C ALA A 162 2.15 6.30 20.82
N TYR A 163 2.69 5.07 20.72
CA TYR A 163 2.70 4.12 21.83
C TYR A 163 3.51 4.64 23.03
N ALA A 164 4.70 5.18 22.81
CA ALA A 164 5.55 5.74 23.86
C ALA A 164 4.89 6.94 24.55
N ASN A 165 4.21 7.80 23.79
CA ASN A 165 3.44 8.92 24.32
C ASN A 165 2.29 8.44 25.23
N ALA A 166 1.51 7.47 24.77
CA ALA A 166 0.41 6.89 25.55
C ALA A 166 0.90 6.17 26.82
N ALA A 167 2.10 5.58 26.76
CA ALA A 167 2.74 4.93 27.90
C ALA A 167 3.48 5.90 28.85
N GLY A 168 3.42 7.22 28.61
CA GLY A 168 4.09 8.23 29.43
C GLY A 168 5.63 8.16 29.39
N LYS A 169 6.20 7.55 28.33
CA LYS A 169 7.65 7.35 28.18
C LYS A 169 8.35 8.52 27.49
N LEU A 170 7.60 9.51 27.01
CA LEU A 170 8.15 10.71 26.40
C LEU A 170 8.38 11.80 27.46
N PRO A 171 9.39 12.67 27.29
CA PRO A 171 9.65 13.77 28.22
C PRO A 171 8.55 14.86 28.21
N PHE A 172 7.57 14.75 27.31
CA PHE A 172 6.40 15.61 27.20
C PHE A 172 5.19 14.79 26.72
N LEU A 173 3.97 15.27 27.00
CA LEU A 173 2.75 14.71 26.44
C LEU A 173 2.47 15.39 25.10
N ALA A 174 2.69 14.66 24.00
CA ALA A 174 2.30 15.13 22.69
C ALA A 174 0.77 15.05 22.53
N THR A 175 0.16 16.14 22.05
CA THR A 175 -1.29 16.20 21.80
C THR A 175 -1.67 15.72 20.40
N SER A 176 -0.73 15.70 19.45
CA SER A 176 -0.96 15.20 18.09
C SER A 176 0.37 14.91 17.34
N PHE A 177 0.33 13.96 16.41
CA PHE A 177 1.45 13.58 15.53
C PHE A 177 1.01 13.58 14.07
N GLY A 178 1.84 14.06 13.15
CA GLY A 178 1.52 14.04 11.73
C GLY A 178 2.68 14.44 10.83
N LYS A 179 2.57 14.08 9.54
CA LYS A 179 3.46 14.61 8.51
C LYS A 179 3.06 16.04 8.19
N TRP A 180 4.04 16.94 8.20
CA TRP A 180 3.88 18.28 7.67
C TRP A 180 3.96 18.23 6.14
N TRP A 181 3.03 18.88 5.46
CA TRP A 181 3.02 19.03 4.01
C TRP A 181 3.05 20.53 3.72
N GLU A 182 3.99 20.98 2.89
CA GLU A 182 3.93 22.34 2.36
C GLU A 182 2.78 22.43 1.34
N PRO A 183 1.92 23.47 1.42
CA PRO A 183 0.79 23.64 0.51
C PRO A 183 1.24 24.22 -0.84
N THR A 184 2.05 23.51 -1.62
CA THR A 184 2.33 23.87 -3.03
C THR A 184 2.50 22.64 -3.91
N TRP A 185 1.39 22.08 -4.38
CA TRP A 185 1.33 21.27 -5.59
C TRP A 185 0.01 21.55 -6.33
N GLN A 186 -0.11 22.75 -6.88
CA GLN A 186 -0.99 22.97 -8.03
C GLN A 186 -0.10 23.02 -9.28
N ASN A 187 -0.13 21.92 -10.04
CA ASN A 187 0.02 21.91 -11.49
C ASN A 187 1.18 22.73 -12.10
N THR A 188 2.40 22.21 -12.05
CA THR A 188 3.47 22.61 -12.98
C THR A 188 3.93 21.38 -13.76
N ASN A 189 3.11 20.96 -14.73
CA ASN A 189 3.57 20.22 -15.92
C ASN A 189 2.49 20.34 -17.01
N ARG A 190 2.36 21.54 -17.59
CA ARG A 190 1.96 21.70 -18.99
C ARG A 190 3.12 22.38 -19.71
N PRO A 191 3.74 21.77 -20.73
CA PRO A 191 4.64 22.51 -21.59
C PRO A 191 3.82 23.55 -22.36
N THR A 192 4.19 24.83 -22.21
CA THR A 192 3.74 25.90 -23.08
C THR A 192 4.36 25.67 -24.46
N SER A 193 3.55 25.25 -25.42
CA SER A 193 3.87 25.36 -26.84
C SER A 193 3.84 26.84 -27.22
N THR A 194 5.02 27.37 -27.57
CA THR A 194 5.22 28.54 -28.43
C THR A 194 4.58 28.35 -29.80
#